data_AF-A0A5B8YNH8-F1
#
_entry.id   AF-A0A5B8YNH8-F1
#
_cell.length_a   1.000
_cell.length_b   1.000
_cell.length_c   1.000
_cell.angle_alpha   90.00
_cell.angle_beta   90.00
_cell.angle_gamma   90.00
#
_symmetry.space_group_name_H-M   'P 1'
#
loop_
_entity.id
_entity.type
_entity.pdbx_description
1 polymer ?
#
loop_
_entity_poly.entity_id
_entity_poly.type
_entity_poly.pdbx_seq_one_letter_code
_entity_poly.pdbx_strand_id
1 'polypeptide(L)' 'MDFPKFLLGDNTDYPDAVFVVHTEYPRFIINLENDDVEWLEDFDQHDEKELASQAEDLITQANEFYDREVSRYEE' A
#
# COMPACT_ATOMS: atom_id res chain seq x y z
N MET A 1 -4.72 -14.14 14.75
CA MET A 1 -3.55 -14.20 13.86
C MET A 1 -3.54 -12.85 13.20
N ASP A 2 -2.55 -12.03 13.52
CA ASP A 2 -2.50 -10.65 13.04
C ASP A 2 -1.87 -10.63 11.67
N PHE A 3 -2.49 -9.93 10.72
CA PHE A 3 -1.94 -9.78 9.38
C PHE A 3 -0.66 -8.94 9.45
N PRO A 4 0.36 -9.23 8.62
CA PRO A 4 1.52 -8.36 8.52
C PRO A 4 1.11 -7.01 7.94
N LYS A 5 1.82 -5.95 8.34
CA LYS A 5 1.52 -4.55 7.97
C LYS A 5 1.33 -4.34 6.46
N PHE A 6 2.17 -5.00 5.65
CA PHE A 6 2.12 -4.95 4.19
C PHE A 6 1.98 -6.35 3.61
N LEU A 7 1.12 -6.47 2.61
CA LEU A 7 0.94 -7.66 1.79
C LEU A 7 1.09 -7.29 0.31
N LEU A 8 1.70 -8.17 -0.47
CA LEU A 8 1.81 -8.03 -1.91
C LEU A 8 0.66 -8.81 -2.57
N GLY A 9 -0.08 -8.13 -3.44
CA GLY A 9 -1.21 -8.65 -4.20
C GLY A 9 -0.88 -8.66 -5.69
N ASP A 10 -1.08 -9.82 -6.31
CA ASP A 10 -1.01 -10.03 -7.76
C ASP A 10 -2.42 -10.39 -8.26
N ASN A 11 -2.79 -9.89 -9.43
CA ASN A 11 -4.08 -10.13 -10.04
C ASN A 11 -3.93 -10.51 -11.52
N THR A 12 -4.46 -11.68 -11.90
CA THR A 12 -4.35 -12.19 -13.29
C THR A 12 -5.05 -11.34 -14.34
N ASP A 13 -6.03 -10.52 -13.96
CA ASP A 13 -6.70 -9.57 -14.85
C ASP A 13 -5.88 -8.27 -15.02
N TYR A 14 -4.89 -8.03 -14.17
CA TYR A 14 -3.97 -6.89 -14.19
C TYR A 14 -2.51 -7.38 -14.16
N PRO A 15 -2.02 -8.02 -15.23
CA PRO A 15 -0.73 -8.72 -15.24
C PRO A 15 0.49 -7.81 -15.05
N ASP A 16 0.33 -6.52 -15.32
CA ASP A 16 1.38 -5.50 -15.18
C ASP A 16 1.27 -4.75 -13.84
N ALA A 17 0.17 -4.94 -13.10
CA ALA A 17 -0.09 -4.25 -11.84
C ALA A 17 0.37 -5.06 -10.64
N VAL A 18 1.03 -4.38 -9.70
CA VAL A 18 1.34 -4.94 -8.39
C VAL A 18 0.64 -4.11 -7.33
N PHE A 19 -0.15 -4.78 -6.50
CA PHE A 19 -0.88 -4.14 -5.42
C PHE A 19 -0.13 -4.33 -4.11
N VAL A 20 -0.03 -3.26 -3.31
CA VAL A 20 0.38 -3.38 -1.91
C VAL A 20 -0.82 -3.07 -1.03
N VAL A 21 -1.16 -4.00 -0.15
CA VAL A 21 -2.26 -3.87 0.81
C VAL A 21 -1.68 -3.51 2.16
N HIS A 22 -2.08 -2.36 2.69
CA HIS A 22 -1.76 -1.92 4.05
C HIS A 22 -2.90 -2.29 5.00
N THR A 23 -2.62 -3.16 5.98
CA THR A 23 -3.66 -3.73 6.86
C THR A 23 -3.83 -2.98 8.18
N GLU A 24 -2.92 -2.06 8.50
CA GLU A 24 -2.98 -1.21 9.70
C GLU A 24 -3.70 0.11 9.40
N TYR A 25 -4.17 0.82 10.44
CA TYR A 25 -4.82 2.12 10.24
C TYR A 25 -3.77 3.19 9.87
N PRO A 26 -4.04 4.04 8.86
CA PRO A 26 -5.16 4.00 7.93
C PRO A 26 -5.03 2.88 6.88
N ARG A 27 -6.11 2.12 6.63
CA ARG A 27 -6.09 0.99 5.70
C ARG A 27 -6.26 1.45 4.26
N PHE A 28 -5.40 0.96 3.37
CA PHE A 28 -5.45 1.28 1.96
C PHE A 28 -4.88 0.17 1.09
N ILE A 29 -5.18 0.26 -0.21
CA ILE A 29 -4.58 -0.55 -1.26
C ILE A 29 -3.95 0.43 -2.25
N ILE A 30 -2.68 0.26 -2.56
CA ILE A 30 -1.99 1.03 -3.60
C ILE A 30 -1.67 0.13 -4.79
N ASN A 31 -1.92 0.63 -6.00
CA ASN A 31 -1.37 0.06 -7.22
C ASN A 31 -0.02 0.72 -7.52
N LEU A 32 1.06 -0.05 -7.46
CA LEU A 32 2.42 0.44 -7.70
C LEU A 32 2.71 0.73 -9.18
N GLU A 33 1.86 0.25 -10.10
CA GLU A 33 2.00 0.54 -11.53
C GLU A 33 1.71 2.02 -11.84
N ASN A 34 0.72 2.60 -11.15
CA ASN A 34 0.18 3.92 -11.47
C ASN A 34 0.03 4.85 -10.25
N ASP A 35 0.51 4.44 -9.08
CA ASP A 35 0.42 5.14 -7.80
C ASP A 35 -1.02 5.44 -7.33
N ASP A 36 -2.03 4.76 -7.87
CA ASP A 36 -3.42 4.93 -7.43
C ASP A 36 -3.62 4.30 -6.04
N VAL A 37 -4.12 5.10 -5.10
CA VAL A 37 -4.40 4.68 -3.72
C VAL A 37 -5.90 4.67 -3.47
N GLU A 38 -6.42 3.50 -3.11
CA GLU A 38 -7.80 3.32 -2.64
C GLU A 38 -7.79 3.16 -1.12
N TRP A 39 -8.47 4.07 -0.43
CA TRP A 39 -8.62 4.03 1.02
C TRP A 39 -9.84 3.20 1.41
N LEU A 40 -9.67 2.31 2.38
CA LEU A 40 -10.75 1.44 2.87
C LEU A 40 -11.49 2.02 4.07
N GLU A 41 -11.06 3.20 4.55
CA GLU A 41 -11.60 3.88 5.72
C GLU A 41 -12.36 5.14 5.29
N ASP A 42 -13.42 5.48 6.03
CA ASP A 42 -14.14 6.75 5.88
C ASP A 42 -13.44 7.82 6.73
N PHE A 43 -12.89 8.86 6.09
CA PHE A 43 -12.24 9.97 6.80
C PHE A 43 -13.19 11.14 7.02
N ASP A 44 -13.19 11.68 8.23
CA ASP A 44 -13.83 12.96 8.51
C ASP A 44 -12.89 14.12 8.13
N GLN A 45 -13.45 15.31 7.87
CA GLN A 45 -12.68 16.52 7.48
C GLN A 45 -11.58 16.92 8.49
N HIS A 46 -11.64 16.44 9.73
CA HIS A 46 -10.62 16.71 10.74
C HIS A 46 -9.36 15.85 10.54
N ASP A 47 -9.51 14.68 9.95
CA ASP A 47 -8.42 13.71 9.76
C ASP A 47 -7.62 13.98 8.48
N GLU A 48 -8.19 14.69 7.50
CA GLU A 48 -7.66 14.86 6.15
C GLU A 48 -6.20 15.38 6.10
N LYS A 49 -5.85 16.34 6.97
CA LYS A 49 -4.50 16.93 7.00
C LYS A 49 -3.47 16.01 7.65
N GLU A 50 -3.88 15.29 8.69
CA GLU A 50 -3.02 14.32 9.36
C GLU A 50 -2.83 13.09 8.46
N LEU A 51 -3.90 12.71 7.74
CA LEU A 51 -3.89 11.63 6.78
C LEU A 51 -2.97 11.89 5.61
N ALA A 52 -2.98 13.10 5.04
CA ALA A 52 -2.11 13.44 3.91
C ALA A 52 -0.62 13.25 4.26
N SER A 53 -0.22 13.64 5.48
CA SER A 53 1.16 13.44 5.96
C SER A 53 1.47 11.97 6.20
N GLN A 54 0.56 11.22 6.79
CA GLN A 54 0.76 9.79 7.05
C GLN A 54 0.73 8.96 5.75
N ALA A 55 -0.10 9.36 4.78
CA ALA A 55 -0.23 8.72 3.48
C ALA A 55 1.09 8.75 2.71
N GLU A 56 1.75 9.90 2.63
CA GLU A 56 3.03 10.05 1.95
C GLU A 56 4.11 9.12 2.53
N ASP A 57 4.19 9.04 3.86
CA ASP A 57 5.10 8.14 4.56
C ASP A 57 4.75 6.66 4.34
N LEU A 58 3.46 6.32 4.29
CA LEU A 58 2.98 4.95 4.08
C LEU A 58 3.17 4.47 2.64
N ILE A 59 2.97 5.34 1.65
CA ILE A 59 3.24 5.07 0.24
C ILE A 59 4.73 4.83 0.02
N THR A 60 5.59 5.63 0.65
CA THR A 60 7.05 5.42 0.61
C THR A 60 7.42 4.04 1.19
N GLN A 61 6.86 3.68 2.34
CA GLN A 61 7.08 2.37 2.96
C GLN A 61 6.55 1.20 2.10
N ALA A 62 5.44 1.39 1.39
CA ALA A 62 4.89 0.38 0.49
C ALA A 62 5.82 0.10 -0.71
N ASN A 63 6.41 1.16 -1.28
CA ASN A 63 7.43 1.04 -2.33
C ASN A 63 8.70 0.35 -1.82
N GLU A 64 9.23 0.78 -0.66
CA GLU A 64 10.39 0.13 -0.04
C GLU A 64 10.13 -1.35 0.28
N PHE A 65 8.91 -1.69 0.69
CA PHE A 65 8.49 -3.07 0.90
C PHE A 65 8.55 -3.86 -0.41
N TYR A 66 7.98 -3.34 -1.50
CA TYR A 66 8.03 -4.00 -2.80
C TYR A 66 9.45 -4.20 -3.30
N ASP A 67 10.29 -3.17 -3.30
CA ASP A 67 11.69 -3.24 -3.71
C ASP A 67 12.45 -4.32 -2.93
N ARG A 68 12.19 -4.42 -1.61
CA ARG A 68 12.79 -5.44 -0.75
C ARG A 68 12.31 -6.85 -1.09
N GLU A 69 11.03 -7.03 -1.37
CA GLU A 69 10.50 -8.35 -1.73
C GLU A 69 11.03 -8.78 -3.10
N VAL A 70 11.05 -7.90 -4.11
CA VAL A 70 11.64 -8.18 -5.44
C VAL A 70 13.12 -8.54 -5.31
N SER A 71 13.89 -7.77 -4.54
CA SER A 71 15.33 -8.05 -4.32
C SER A 71 15.59 -9.42 -3.72
N ARG A 72 14.65 -9.98 -2.96
CA ARG A 72 14.77 -11.34 -2.37
C ARG A 72 14.43 -12.46 -3.34
N TYR A 73 13.67 -12.18 -4.39
CA TYR A 73 13.35 -13.16 -5.45
C TYR A 73 14.47 -13.26 -6.50
N GLU A 74 15.33 -12.25 -6.61
CA GLU A 74 16.45 -12.23 -7.55
C GLU A 74 17.76 -12.85 -7.00
N GLU A 75 17.79 -13.31 -5.74
CA GLU A 75 18.84 -14.18 -5.15
C GLU A 75 18.47 -15.68 -5.18
#